data_AF-A0A7V5YQF9-F1
#
_entry.id   AF-A0A7V5YQF9-F1
#
_cell.length_a   1.000
_cell.length_b   1.000
_cell.length_c   1.000
_cell.angle_alpha   90.00
_cell.angle_beta   90.00
_cell.angle_gamma   90.00
#
_symmetry.space_group_name_H-M   'P 1'
#
loop_
_entity.id
_entity.type
_entity.pdbx_description
1 polymer ?
#
loop_
_entity_poly.entity_id
_entity_poly.type
_entity_poly.pdbx_seq_one_letter_code
_entity_poly.pdbx_strand_id
1 'polypeptide(L)'
;YDVLPNPDGRLVASLELRETIIRLIRDWNADLVLTHRPNDYHPDHRATALAVQDAAYLVLVPSICPDTPVLRQVPVFLYFQDDFSRPYPFQPDVVVVVDDVWERKLLALDAHESQFYEWLPWADWGEEQPPRERVERLRWLEDKVRRVPTPAVLERLRERYGHERAAQAVHVEAFELCEYGRSLARDQLNQLFPF
;
A
#
# COMPACT_ATOMS: atom_id res chain seq x y z
N TYR A 1 -2.97 15.86 -4.19
CA TYR A 1 -2.55 14.98 -3.10
C TYR A 1 -2.27 15.86 -1.90
N ASP A 2 -2.50 15.36 -0.71
CA ASP A 2 -2.34 16.12 0.52
C ASP A 2 -1.04 15.69 1.21
N VAL A 3 -0.34 16.63 1.84
CA VAL A 3 0.86 16.36 2.65
C VAL A 3 0.60 16.85 4.06
N LEU A 4 0.51 15.91 5.00
CA LEU A 4 0.34 16.26 6.41
C LEU A 4 1.68 16.71 7.00
N PRO A 5 1.71 17.76 7.85
CA PRO A 5 2.95 18.36 8.37
C PRO A 5 3.55 17.57 9.54
N ASN A 6 3.57 16.25 9.44
CA ASN A 6 4.16 15.36 10.43
C ASN A 6 5.65 15.13 10.11
N PRO A 7 6.60 15.42 11.02
CA PRO A 7 8.00 15.11 10.80
C PRO A 7 8.24 13.59 10.81
N ASP A 8 9.12 13.13 9.92
CA ASP A 8 9.54 11.73 9.84
C ASP A 8 10.19 11.22 11.13
N GLY A 9 9.93 9.95 11.46
CA GLY A 9 10.32 9.28 12.70
C GLY A 9 9.65 9.84 13.96
N ARG A 10 8.57 10.63 13.83
CA ARG A 10 7.88 11.31 14.94
C ARG A 10 6.36 11.19 14.89
N LEU A 11 5.80 10.39 13.98
CA LEU A 11 4.36 10.20 13.90
C LEU A 11 3.82 9.45 15.12
N VAL A 12 2.79 10.01 15.75
CA VAL A 12 2.07 9.39 16.88
C VAL A 12 0.63 9.14 16.46
N ALA A 13 0.10 7.96 16.76
CA ALA A 13 -1.31 7.62 16.59
C ALA A 13 -2.19 8.34 17.63
N SER A 14 -2.29 9.67 17.50
CA SER A 14 -3.05 10.54 18.40
C SER A 14 -4.50 10.71 17.94
N LEU A 15 -5.33 11.31 18.79
CA LEU A 15 -6.71 11.65 18.45
C LEU A 15 -6.76 12.63 17.27
N GLU A 16 -5.87 13.63 17.27
CA GLU A 16 -5.76 14.66 16.25
C GLU A 16 -5.37 14.06 14.89
N LEU A 17 -4.44 13.10 14.87
CA LEU A 17 -4.09 12.37 13.64
C LEU A 17 -5.30 11.56 13.15
N ARG A 18 -5.96 10.80 14.03
CA ARG A 18 -7.14 10.01 13.67
C ARG A 18 -8.25 10.88 13.10
N GLU A 19 -8.57 12.01 13.72
CA GLU A 19 -9.57 12.94 13.21
C GLU A 19 -9.17 13.54 11.84
N THR A 20 -7.88 13.85 11.66
CA THR A 20 -7.35 14.30 10.35
C THR A 20 -7.57 13.23 9.27
N ILE A 21 -7.29 11.96 9.58
CA ILE A 21 -7.54 10.83 8.66
C ILE A 21 -9.05 10.64 8.39
N ILE A 22 -9.93 10.77 9.39
CA ILE A 22 -11.39 10.69 9.21
C ILE A 22 -11.88 11.78 8.24
N ARG A 23 -11.41 13.03 8.42
CA ARG A 23 -11.75 14.15 7.51
C ARG A 23 -11.30 13.86 6.09
N LEU A 24 -10.03 13.50 5.90
CA LEU A 24 -9.49 13.16 4.57
C LEU A 24 -10.29 12.05 3.87
N ILE A 25 -10.62 10.96 4.57
CA ILE A 25 -11.39 9.84 3.98
C ILE A 25 -12.81 10.28 3.59
N ARG A 26 -13.44 11.18 4.37
CA ARG A 26 -14.75 11.75 4.06
C ARG A 26 -14.71 12.73 2.90
N ASP A 27 -13.76 13.66 2.90
CA ASP A 27 -13.61 14.71 1.89
C ASP A 27 -13.25 14.15 0.51
N TRP A 28 -12.42 13.10 0.48
CA TRP A 28 -12.13 12.33 -0.74
C TRP A 28 -13.29 11.42 -1.18
N ASN A 29 -14.32 11.22 -0.35
CA ASN A 29 -15.39 10.23 -0.53
C ASN A 29 -14.83 8.85 -0.97
N ALA A 30 -13.87 8.32 -0.20
CA ALA A 30 -13.07 7.18 -0.65
C ALA A 30 -13.86 5.86 -0.71
N ASP A 31 -13.74 5.12 -1.82
CA ASP A 31 -14.20 3.73 -1.93
C ASP A 31 -13.17 2.72 -1.38
N LEU A 32 -11.89 3.06 -1.49
CA LEU A 32 -10.73 2.23 -1.16
C LEU A 32 -9.69 3.06 -0.42
N VAL A 33 -9.11 2.50 0.65
CA VAL A 33 -8.00 3.08 1.42
C VAL A 33 -6.90 2.04 1.53
N LEU A 34 -5.66 2.42 1.19
CA LEU A 34 -4.47 1.55 1.27
C LEU A 34 -3.54 2.08 2.38
N THR A 35 -3.00 1.19 3.21
CA THR A 35 -2.07 1.55 4.30
C THR A 35 -1.08 0.42 4.62
N HIS A 36 -0.20 0.63 5.59
CA HIS A 36 0.74 -0.38 6.09
C HIS A 36 0.04 -1.38 7.02
N ARG A 37 0.57 -2.60 7.18
CA ARG A 37 0.15 -3.49 8.26
C ARG A 37 0.61 -2.96 9.62
N PRO A 38 -0.11 -3.24 10.72
CA PRO A 38 0.28 -2.75 12.06
C PRO A 38 1.54 -3.41 12.62
N ASN A 39 2.00 -4.52 12.02
CA ASN A 39 3.16 -5.30 12.42
C ASN A 39 4.40 -5.00 11.55
N ASP A 40 4.80 -3.72 11.54
CA ASP A 40 5.93 -3.20 10.76
C ASP A 40 7.19 -2.91 11.64
N TYR A 41 8.38 -2.76 11.05
CA TYR A 41 9.60 -2.31 11.72
C TYR A 41 9.56 -0.81 12.04
N HIS A 42 9.02 0.01 11.13
CA HIS A 42 9.05 1.46 11.23
C HIS A 42 7.94 1.97 12.17
N PRO A 43 8.26 2.83 13.16
CA PRO A 43 7.26 3.35 14.09
C PRO A 43 6.15 4.12 13.37
N ASP A 44 6.49 4.93 12.37
CA ASP A 44 5.51 5.77 11.66
C ASP A 44 4.60 4.94 10.74
N HIS A 45 5.06 3.79 10.23
CA HIS A 45 4.18 2.85 9.50
C HIS A 45 3.12 2.29 10.45
N ARG A 46 3.52 1.83 11.65
CA ARG A 46 2.59 1.33 12.67
C ARG A 46 1.63 2.41 13.17
N ALA A 47 2.12 3.64 13.37
CA ALA A 47 1.28 4.77 13.80
C ALA A 47 0.26 5.16 12.70
N THR A 48 0.67 5.15 11.43
CA THR A 48 -0.23 5.36 10.28
C THR A 48 -1.28 4.25 10.19
N ALA A 49 -0.85 2.98 10.28
CA ALA A 49 -1.73 1.82 10.24
C ALA A 49 -2.82 1.90 11.31
N LEU A 50 -2.44 2.18 12.56
CA LEU A 50 -3.37 2.30 13.68
C LEU A 50 -4.33 3.48 13.53
N ALA A 51 -3.84 4.66 13.12
CA ALA A 51 -4.70 5.83 12.90
C ALA A 51 -5.72 5.61 11.77
N VAL A 52 -5.36 4.87 10.72
CA VAL A 52 -6.24 4.49 9.62
C VAL A 52 -7.25 3.40 10.03
N GLN A 53 -6.83 2.40 10.80
CA GLN A 53 -7.72 1.38 11.38
C GLN A 53 -8.77 2.00 12.30
N ASP A 54 -8.35 2.83 13.26
CA ASP A 54 -9.25 3.48 14.22
C ASP A 54 -10.21 4.47 13.52
N ALA A 55 -9.83 5.03 12.38
CA ALA A 55 -10.70 5.88 11.57
C ALA A 55 -11.80 5.08 10.85
N ALA A 56 -11.57 3.80 10.51
CA ALA A 56 -12.35 3.05 9.52
C ALA A 56 -13.85 3.00 9.81
N TYR A 57 -14.27 2.68 11.04
CA TYR A 57 -15.70 2.73 11.41
C TYR A 57 -16.21 4.17 11.64
N LEU A 58 -15.36 5.06 12.14
CA LEU A 58 -15.73 6.41 12.56
C LEU A 58 -16.09 7.34 11.38
N VAL A 59 -15.73 6.99 10.14
CA VAL A 59 -16.17 7.73 8.94
C VAL A 59 -17.69 7.83 8.79
N LEU A 60 -18.45 6.92 9.40
CA LEU A 60 -19.92 6.92 9.41
C LEU A 60 -20.56 7.73 10.56
N VAL A 61 -19.79 8.11 11.59
CA VAL A 61 -20.33 8.60 12.86
C VAL A 61 -20.52 10.13 12.83
N PRO A 62 -21.76 10.68 12.84
CA PRO A 62 -21.99 12.11 12.59
C PRO A 62 -21.46 13.06 13.68
N SER A 63 -21.29 12.57 14.91
CA SER A 63 -20.75 13.37 16.03
C SER A 63 -19.22 13.47 16.03
N ILE A 64 -18.52 12.64 15.24
CA ILE A 64 -17.07 12.70 15.09
C ILE A 64 -16.74 13.48 13.82
N CYS A 65 -15.85 14.46 13.91
CA CYS A 65 -15.53 15.39 12.82
C CYS A 65 -16.80 15.97 12.14
N PRO A 66 -17.74 16.59 12.89
CA PRO A 66 -19.04 17.03 12.38
C PRO A 66 -18.94 18.15 11.33
N ASP A 67 -17.74 18.71 11.15
CA ASP A 67 -17.35 19.64 10.11
C ASP A 67 -17.24 19.00 8.70
N THR A 68 -17.22 17.66 8.60
CA THR A 68 -17.20 16.91 7.33
C THR A 68 -18.40 15.97 7.22
N PRO A 69 -19.03 15.83 6.03
CA PRO A 69 -20.17 14.93 5.85
C PRO A 69 -19.76 13.47 6.05
N VAL A 70 -20.58 12.69 6.78
CA VAL A 70 -20.35 11.25 6.93
C VAL A 70 -20.45 10.52 5.59
N LEU A 71 -19.64 9.48 5.44
CA LEU A 71 -19.81 8.54 4.32
C LEU A 71 -21.12 7.75 4.49
N ARG A 72 -21.68 7.30 3.35
CA ARG A 72 -22.86 6.40 3.34
C ARG A 72 -22.47 4.93 3.45
N GLN A 73 -21.21 4.60 3.20
CA GLN A 73 -20.66 3.26 3.26
C GLN A 73 -19.21 3.34 3.75
N VAL A 74 -18.77 2.35 4.52
CA VAL A 74 -17.36 2.24 4.92
C VAL A 74 -16.52 1.92 3.66
N PRO A 75 -15.37 2.57 3.44
CA PRO A 75 -14.42 2.16 2.40
C PRO A 75 -13.97 0.70 2.59
N VAL A 76 -13.48 0.05 1.53
CA VAL A 76 -12.60 -1.11 1.73
C VAL A 76 -11.24 -0.58 2.20
N PHE A 77 -10.69 -1.17 3.24
CA PHE A 77 -9.35 -0.88 3.70
C PHE A 77 -8.48 -2.09 3.35
N LEU A 78 -7.31 -1.88 2.75
CA LEU A 78 -6.35 -2.94 2.48
C LEU A 78 -4.95 -2.55 2.96
N TYR A 79 -4.13 -3.56 3.20
CA TYR A 79 -2.72 -3.38 3.48
C TYR A 79 -1.84 -3.68 2.27
N PHE A 80 -0.76 -2.92 2.11
CA PHE A 80 0.30 -3.23 1.16
C PHE A 80 1.00 -4.55 1.51
N GLN A 81 1.52 -5.25 0.48
CA GLN A 81 2.38 -6.41 0.68
C GLN A 81 3.71 -6.02 1.37
N ASP A 82 4.02 -6.77 2.42
CA ASP A 82 5.30 -6.77 3.13
C ASP A 82 5.79 -8.20 3.39
N ASP A 83 6.92 -8.33 4.07
CA ASP A 83 7.62 -9.60 4.32
C ASP A 83 7.62 -10.00 5.83
N PHE A 84 6.81 -9.33 6.67
CA PHE A 84 6.70 -9.66 8.09
C PHE A 84 5.90 -10.96 8.32
N SER A 85 6.51 -11.87 9.08
CA SER A 85 5.93 -13.19 9.43
C SER A 85 5.29 -13.24 10.83
N ARG A 86 5.41 -12.18 11.63
CA ARG A 86 4.88 -12.08 12.99
C ARG A 86 4.02 -10.81 13.15
N PRO A 87 2.89 -10.85 13.89
CA PRO A 87 2.34 -12.03 14.57
C PRO A 87 1.75 -13.09 13.61
N TYR A 88 1.50 -12.73 12.36
CA TYR A 88 1.10 -13.62 11.27
C TYR A 88 1.73 -13.19 9.93
N PRO A 89 1.94 -14.11 8.96
CA PRO A 89 2.43 -13.78 7.63
C PRO A 89 1.40 -13.02 6.80
N PHE A 90 1.86 -12.24 5.81
CA PHE A 90 0.99 -11.54 4.86
C PHE A 90 0.05 -12.50 4.12
N GLN A 91 -1.24 -12.14 4.05
CA GLN A 91 -2.29 -12.92 3.42
C GLN A 91 -2.84 -12.16 2.19
N PRO A 92 -2.46 -12.53 0.95
CA PRO A 92 -2.98 -11.86 -0.23
C PRO A 92 -4.47 -12.20 -0.44
N ASP A 93 -5.35 -11.20 -0.32
CA ASP A 93 -6.77 -11.33 -0.68
C ASP A 93 -7.06 -10.77 -2.07
N VAL A 94 -6.31 -9.77 -2.49
CA VAL A 94 -6.32 -9.22 -3.85
C VAL A 94 -4.91 -9.33 -4.43
N VAL A 95 -4.81 -9.79 -5.68
CA VAL A 95 -3.56 -9.76 -6.46
C VAL A 95 -3.87 -9.16 -7.83
N VAL A 96 -3.01 -8.28 -8.31
CA VAL A 96 -3.24 -7.54 -9.55
C VAL A 96 -2.00 -7.55 -10.44
N VAL A 97 -2.18 -7.81 -11.73
CA VAL A 97 -1.10 -7.70 -12.73
C VAL A 97 -0.92 -6.22 -13.05
N VAL A 98 0.31 -5.72 -12.95
CA VAL A 98 0.64 -4.29 -13.14
C VAL A 98 1.57 -4.03 -14.32
N ASP A 99 1.77 -5.03 -15.19
CA ASP A 99 2.68 -4.96 -16.34
C ASP A 99 2.45 -3.72 -17.22
N ASP A 100 1.19 -3.43 -17.58
CA ASP A 100 0.82 -2.28 -18.43
C ASP A 100 1.12 -0.90 -17.81
N VAL A 101 1.37 -0.84 -16.50
CA VAL A 101 1.65 0.41 -15.75
C VAL A 101 3.00 0.39 -15.03
N TRP A 102 3.78 -0.69 -15.18
CA TRP A 102 5.02 -0.91 -14.44
C TRP A 102 6.09 0.15 -14.75
N GLU A 103 6.29 0.50 -16.02
CA GLU A 103 7.23 1.57 -16.41
C GLU A 103 6.88 2.91 -15.72
N ARG A 104 5.58 3.25 -15.63
CA ARG A 104 5.14 4.46 -14.94
C ARG A 104 5.40 4.40 -13.44
N LYS A 105 5.26 3.22 -12.82
CA LYS A 105 5.64 3.01 -11.41
C LYS A 105 7.14 3.16 -11.22
N LEU A 106 7.95 2.55 -12.08
CA LEU A 106 9.41 2.63 -12.03
C LEU A 106 9.90 4.09 -12.18
N LEU A 107 9.33 4.86 -13.12
CA LEU A 107 9.63 6.28 -13.28
C LEU A 107 9.17 7.15 -12.10
N ALA A 108 8.12 6.76 -11.39
CA ALA A 108 7.72 7.43 -10.16
C ALA A 108 8.74 7.19 -9.03
N LEU A 109 9.33 6.00 -8.95
CA LEU A 109 10.40 5.69 -8.00
C LEU A 109 11.72 6.39 -8.38
N ASP A 110 12.09 6.40 -9.67
CA ASP A 110 13.27 7.12 -10.23
C ASP A 110 13.32 8.60 -9.83
N ALA A 111 12.16 9.24 -9.68
CA ALA A 111 12.04 10.64 -9.28
C ALA A 111 12.45 10.93 -7.82
N HIS A 112 12.55 9.92 -6.95
CA HIS A 112 12.94 10.07 -5.54
C HIS A 112 14.44 9.78 -5.35
N GLU A 113 15.28 10.60 -5.98
CA GLU A 113 16.73 10.33 -6.10
C GLU A 113 17.44 10.07 -4.77
N SER A 114 17.20 10.89 -3.74
CA SER A 114 17.81 10.71 -2.41
C SER A 114 17.36 9.44 -1.68
N GLN A 115 16.22 8.86 -2.07
CA GLN A 115 15.71 7.63 -1.46
C GLN A 115 16.32 6.41 -2.13
N PHE A 116 16.14 6.27 -3.45
CA PHE A 116 16.50 5.06 -4.18
C PHE A 116 17.96 5.02 -4.66
N TYR A 117 18.67 6.14 -4.63
CA TYR A 117 20.05 6.22 -5.14
C TYR A 117 21.07 6.83 -4.15
N GLU A 118 20.63 7.26 -2.96
CA GLU A 118 21.53 7.69 -1.88
C GLU A 118 21.27 6.90 -0.59
N TRP A 119 20.06 6.98 -0.03
CA TRP A 119 19.74 6.38 1.27
C TRP A 119 19.57 4.85 1.23
N LEU A 120 18.70 4.28 0.39
CA LEU A 120 18.50 2.82 0.29
C LEU A 120 19.78 2.05 -0.11
N PRO A 121 20.62 2.52 -1.06
CA PRO A 121 21.92 1.91 -1.33
C PRO A 121 22.79 1.75 -0.08
N TRP A 122 22.81 2.78 0.78
CA TRP A 122 23.60 2.80 2.01
C TRP A 122 22.96 1.99 3.14
N ALA A 123 21.64 2.10 3.34
CA ALA A 123 20.94 1.49 4.48
C ALA A 123 20.63 0.00 4.27
N ASP A 124 20.02 -0.34 3.13
CA ASP A 124 19.33 -1.63 2.95
C ASP A 124 19.91 -2.48 1.80
N TRP A 125 20.59 -1.87 0.81
CA TRP A 125 21.04 -2.57 -0.40
C TRP A 125 22.56 -2.80 -0.49
N GLY A 126 23.29 -2.60 0.61
CA GLY A 126 24.66 -3.12 0.79
C GLY A 126 25.78 -2.30 0.16
N GLU A 127 25.69 -0.97 0.19
CA GLU A 127 26.68 0.00 -0.31
C GLU A 127 27.00 -0.08 -1.83
N GLU A 128 26.16 -0.78 -2.60
CA GLU A 128 26.31 -0.84 -4.06
C GLU A 128 26.04 0.53 -4.71
N GLN A 129 27.00 1.06 -5.46
CA GLN A 129 26.86 2.37 -6.11
C GLN A 129 25.92 2.28 -7.32
N PRO A 130 24.83 3.07 -7.38
CA PRO A 130 23.93 3.08 -8.53
C PRO A 130 24.65 3.49 -9.83
N PRO A 131 24.30 2.89 -10.98
CA PRO A 131 24.82 3.32 -12.28
C PRO A 131 24.51 4.79 -12.57
N ARG A 132 25.43 5.47 -13.29
CA ARG A 132 25.25 6.88 -13.68
C ARG A 132 24.41 7.05 -14.95
N GLU A 133 24.52 6.12 -15.89
CA GLU A 133 23.79 6.18 -17.15
C GLU A 133 22.32 5.83 -16.93
N ARG A 134 21.42 6.71 -17.38
CA ARG A 134 20.00 6.67 -17.01
C ARG A 134 19.32 5.32 -17.32
N VAL A 135 19.64 4.71 -18.45
CA VAL A 135 19.06 3.41 -18.86
C VAL A 135 19.54 2.27 -17.97
N GLU A 136 20.80 2.31 -17.54
CA GLU A 136 21.37 1.32 -16.61
C GLU A 136 20.85 1.53 -15.20
N ARG A 137 20.74 2.79 -14.76
CA ARG A 137 20.19 3.21 -13.46
C ARG A 137 18.75 2.76 -13.27
N LEU A 138 17.90 2.88 -14.31
CA LEU A 138 16.52 2.41 -14.29
C LEU A 138 16.39 0.89 -14.21
N ARG A 139 17.20 0.14 -14.97
CA ARG A 139 17.23 -1.34 -14.90
C ARG A 139 17.73 -1.84 -13.55
N TRP A 140 18.73 -1.15 -13.00
CA TRP A 140 19.24 -1.41 -11.66
C TRP A 140 18.16 -1.14 -10.60
N LEU A 141 17.44 -0.01 -10.69
CA LEU A 141 16.32 0.26 -9.79
C LEU A 141 15.24 -0.81 -9.88
N GLU A 142 14.88 -1.23 -11.10
CA GLU A 142 13.91 -2.30 -11.35
C GLU A 142 14.30 -3.61 -10.64
N ASP A 143 15.56 -4.05 -10.77
CA ASP A 143 16.08 -5.23 -10.07
C ASP A 143 15.96 -5.11 -8.54
N LYS A 144 16.25 -3.93 -7.98
CA LYS A 144 16.15 -3.69 -6.52
C LYS A 144 14.71 -3.64 -5.98
N VAL A 145 13.74 -3.15 -6.76
CA VAL A 145 12.34 -2.97 -6.28
C VAL A 145 11.37 -4.05 -6.75
N ARG A 146 11.77 -4.90 -7.70
CA ARG A 146 10.91 -5.97 -8.21
C ARG A 146 10.76 -7.09 -7.19
N ARG A 147 9.52 -7.29 -6.72
CA ARG A 147 9.16 -8.40 -5.82
C ARG A 147 9.01 -9.71 -6.60
N VAL A 148 9.61 -10.79 -6.09
CA VAL A 148 9.32 -12.15 -6.54
C VAL A 148 8.01 -12.61 -5.90
N PRO A 149 6.99 -13.05 -6.67
CA PRO A 149 5.72 -13.48 -6.10
C PRO A 149 5.86 -14.71 -5.19
N THR A 150 5.30 -14.64 -3.98
CA THR A 150 5.27 -15.80 -3.07
C THR A 150 4.32 -16.89 -3.59
N PRO A 151 4.42 -18.14 -3.10
CA PRO A 151 3.49 -19.21 -3.49
C PRO A 151 2.01 -18.83 -3.27
N ALA A 152 1.70 -18.11 -2.18
CA ALA A 152 0.36 -17.60 -1.91
C ALA A 152 -0.07 -16.57 -2.96
N VAL A 153 0.78 -15.60 -3.31
CA VAL A 153 0.47 -14.62 -4.37
C VAL A 153 0.26 -15.31 -5.72
N LEU A 154 1.08 -16.30 -6.08
CA LEU A 154 0.93 -17.08 -7.32
C LEU A 154 -0.37 -17.90 -7.36
N GLU A 155 -0.83 -18.42 -6.22
CA GLU A 155 -2.10 -19.13 -6.10
C GLU A 155 -3.28 -18.17 -6.34
N ARG A 156 -3.32 -17.03 -5.63
CA ARG A 156 -4.35 -16.00 -5.82
C ARG A 156 -4.36 -15.43 -7.25
N LEU A 157 -3.18 -15.25 -7.85
CA LEU A 157 -3.02 -14.80 -9.24
C LEU A 157 -3.69 -15.76 -10.23
N ARG A 158 -3.50 -17.07 -10.05
CA ARG A 158 -4.13 -18.11 -10.88
C ARG A 158 -5.64 -18.18 -10.70
N GLU A 159 -6.13 -17.99 -9.47
CA GLU A 159 -7.58 -17.94 -9.23
C GLU A 159 -8.23 -16.74 -9.94
N ARG A 160 -7.61 -15.54 -9.87
CA ARG A 160 -8.18 -14.33 -10.50
C ARG A 160 -8.08 -14.31 -12.02
N TYR A 161 -6.96 -14.76 -12.59
CA TYR A 161 -6.66 -14.58 -14.02
C TYR A 161 -6.60 -15.89 -14.83
N GLY A 162 -6.74 -17.05 -14.19
CA GLY A 162 -6.50 -18.35 -14.81
C GLY A 162 -5.00 -18.64 -15.00
N HIS A 163 -4.68 -19.91 -15.30
CA HIS A 163 -3.29 -20.38 -15.38
C HIS A 163 -2.46 -19.70 -16.49
N GLU A 164 -3.07 -19.33 -17.62
CA GLU A 164 -2.36 -18.77 -18.76
C GLU A 164 -1.88 -17.33 -18.52
N ARG A 165 -2.78 -16.39 -18.21
CA ARG A 165 -2.40 -15.00 -17.89
C ARG A 165 -1.52 -14.94 -16.63
N ALA A 166 -1.76 -15.80 -15.63
CA ALA A 166 -0.91 -15.88 -14.45
C ALA A 166 0.52 -16.41 -14.73
N ALA A 167 0.75 -17.16 -15.81
CA ALA A 167 2.08 -17.61 -16.22
C ALA A 167 2.82 -16.58 -17.10
N GLN A 168 2.10 -15.60 -17.66
CA GLN A 168 2.65 -14.53 -18.51
C GLN A 168 2.95 -13.24 -17.71
N ALA A 169 2.31 -13.05 -16.55
CA ALA A 169 2.49 -11.88 -15.70
C ALA A 169 3.94 -11.71 -15.22
N VAL A 170 4.53 -10.52 -15.42
CA VAL A 170 5.92 -10.22 -15.07
C VAL A 170 6.00 -9.44 -13.75
N HIS A 171 5.02 -8.57 -13.51
CA HIS A 171 4.89 -7.71 -12.34
C HIS A 171 3.49 -7.81 -11.74
N VAL A 172 3.45 -8.05 -10.43
CA VAL A 172 2.20 -8.18 -9.68
C VAL A 172 2.30 -7.42 -8.37
N GLU A 173 1.17 -6.88 -7.93
CA GLU A 173 1.00 -6.33 -6.59
C GLU A 173 -0.03 -7.15 -5.85
N ALA A 174 0.14 -7.27 -4.53
CA ALA A 174 -0.79 -7.97 -3.67
C ALA A 174 -1.21 -7.09 -2.49
N PHE A 175 -2.43 -7.29 -2.03
CA PHE A 175 -3.03 -6.56 -0.93
C PHE A 175 -3.80 -7.51 0.01
N GLU A 176 -3.71 -7.27 1.31
CA GLU A 176 -4.41 -8.01 2.38
C GLU A 176 -5.64 -7.22 2.84
N LEU A 177 -6.77 -7.87 3.13
CA LEU A 177 -7.97 -7.18 3.58
C LEU A 177 -7.87 -6.74 5.05
N CYS A 178 -8.10 -5.46 5.33
CA CYS A 178 -8.20 -4.94 6.69
C CYS A 178 -9.61 -5.23 7.27
N GLU A 179 -9.65 -6.03 8.34
CA GLU A 179 -10.88 -6.48 9.01
C GLU A 179 -11.70 -5.36 9.69
N TYR A 180 -11.09 -4.18 9.92
CA TYR A 180 -11.76 -3.03 10.55
C TYR A 180 -12.59 -2.18 9.56
N GLY A 181 -12.45 -2.44 8.25
CA GLY A 181 -13.15 -1.75 7.18
C GLY A 181 -14.41 -2.47 6.67
N ARG A 182 -14.84 -2.14 5.44
CA ARG A 182 -15.86 -2.89 4.69
C ARG A 182 -15.30 -4.24 4.24
N SER A 183 -15.64 -5.31 4.94
CA SER A 183 -15.42 -6.69 4.44
C SER A 183 -16.30 -6.96 3.22
N LEU A 184 -15.72 -7.54 2.17
CA LEU A 184 -16.37 -7.93 0.92
C LEU A 184 -15.94 -9.33 0.50
N ALA A 185 -16.79 -10.03 -0.25
CA ALA A 185 -16.38 -11.27 -0.90
C ALA A 185 -15.31 -11.00 -1.98
N ARG A 186 -14.45 -11.99 -2.27
CA ARG A 186 -13.29 -11.82 -3.18
C ARG A 186 -13.66 -11.33 -4.58
N ASP A 187 -14.77 -11.81 -5.15
CA ASP A 187 -15.25 -11.35 -6.46
C ASP A 187 -15.64 -9.88 -6.46
N GLN A 188 -16.12 -9.36 -5.32
CA GLN A 188 -16.45 -7.94 -5.14
C GLN A 188 -15.20 -7.10 -4.86
N LEU A 189 -14.21 -7.64 -4.13
CA LEU A 189 -12.90 -6.99 -3.98
C LEU A 189 -12.22 -6.83 -5.35
N ASN A 190 -12.25 -7.86 -6.20
CA ASN A 190 -11.68 -7.80 -7.54
C ASN A 190 -12.31 -6.72 -8.42
N GLN A 191 -13.60 -6.40 -8.23
CA GLN A 191 -14.28 -5.31 -8.96
C GLN A 191 -13.75 -3.90 -8.60
N LEU A 192 -13.11 -3.73 -7.44
CA LEU A 192 -12.44 -2.47 -7.06
C LEU A 192 -11.11 -2.26 -7.79
N PHE A 193 -10.62 -3.29 -8.49
CA PHE A 193 -9.37 -3.28 -9.25
C PHE A 193 -9.68 -3.70 -10.70
N PRO A 194 -10.26 -2.82 -11.54
CA PRO A 194 -10.78 -3.18 -12.87
C PRO A 194 -9.69 -3.37 -13.96
N PHE A 195 -8.52 -3.90 -13.60
CA PHE A 195 -7.34 -4.15 -14.43
C PHE A 195 -6.87 -5.62 -14.32
#